data_AF-A0A8H5GB99-F1
#
_entry.id   AF-A0A8H5GB99-F1
#
_cell.length_a   1.000
_cell.length_b   1.000
_cell.length_c   1.000
_cell.angle_alpha   90.00
_cell.angle_beta   90.00
_cell.angle_gamma   90.00
#
_symmetry.space_group_name_H-M   'P 1'
#
loop_
_entity.id
_entity.type
_entity.pdbx_description
1 polymer ?
#
loop_
_entity_poly.entity_id
_entity_poly.type
_entity_poly.pdbx_seq_one_letter_code
_entity_poly.pdbx_strand_id
1 'polypeptide(L)'
;MFEYAVYENAHPICQLASVCRRWRQVIWSSSSLWISVFLCPRQPGVWELFDLHLENAKDLSNFIHLPTDHGLGAALKSILELLRAAFIRCPDKTRALDLGPMDGSVWDVLTPCSARTEFPRLEVVKLNFKRGFEGTFEGNMFHYSSHLRSIDMTEPFHGIEGCPPLHQITSLSHDRLSLAYSLYVIETLALHNFHTLRRWEGDIPPSATFIIGIQLRPEPILARPF
;
A
#
# COMPACT_ATOMS: atom_id res chain seq x y z
N MET A 1 5.56 24.57 4.16
CA MET A 1 4.15 24.96 3.99
C MET A 1 3.48 24.16 2.89
N PHE A 2 3.91 24.26 1.62
CA PHE A 2 3.29 23.50 0.52
C PHE A 2 3.34 21.98 0.73
N GLU A 3 4.48 21.43 1.17
CA GLU A 3 4.61 20.00 1.46
C GLU A 3 3.61 19.54 2.52
N TYR A 4 3.48 20.30 3.61
CA TYR A 4 2.48 20.03 4.65
C TYR A 4 1.04 20.10 4.12
N ALA A 5 0.72 21.13 3.32
CA ALA A 5 -0.59 21.26 2.72
C ALA A 5 -0.92 20.08 1.78
N VAL A 6 0.06 19.64 0.97
CA VAL A 6 -0.03 18.47 0.07
C VAL A 6 -0.21 17.16 0.82
N TYR A 7 0.47 17.01 1.94
CA TYR A 7 0.37 15.81 2.76
C TYR A 7 -0.99 15.67 3.45
N GLU A 8 -1.52 16.77 4.01
CA GLU A 8 -2.75 16.75 4.82
C GLU A 8 -4.04 16.70 3.99
N ASN A 9 -4.01 17.06 2.71
CA ASN A 9 -5.21 17.15 1.88
C ASN A 9 -5.15 16.16 0.72
N ALA A 10 -6.30 15.59 0.37
CA ALA A 10 -6.44 14.83 -0.87
C ALA A 10 -6.42 15.82 -2.05
N HIS A 11 -5.31 15.87 -2.79
CA HIS A 11 -5.13 16.61 -4.05
C HIS A 11 -5.08 18.16 -4.02
N PRO A 12 -4.32 18.80 -3.12
CA PRO A 12 -4.31 20.26 -3.06
C PRO A 12 -3.40 20.88 -4.12
N ILE A 13 -2.55 20.12 -4.83
CA ILE A 13 -1.58 20.71 -5.78
C ILE A 13 -2.28 21.59 -6.81
N CYS A 14 -3.35 21.11 -7.44
CA CYS A 14 -4.12 21.88 -8.42
C CYS A 14 -4.81 23.11 -7.79
N GLN A 15 -5.27 23.00 -6.54
CA GLN A 15 -5.89 24.11 -5.82
C GLN A 15 -4.85 25.18 -5.43
N LEU A 16 -3.68 24.75 -4.95
CA LEU A 16 -2.57 25.62 -4.61
C LEU A 16 -2.02 26.32 -5.87
N ALA A 17 -2.01 25.63 -7.01
CA ALA A 17 -1.60 26.16 -8.31
C ALA A 17 -2.52 27.26 -8.87
N SER A 18 -3.78 27.27 -8.45
CA SER A 18 -4.77 28.23 -8.93
C SER A 18 -4.76 29.54 -8.13
N VAL A 19 -4.22 29.54 -6.91
CA VAL A 19 -4.19 30.72 -6.02
C VAL A 19 -3.54 31.94 -6.66
N CYS A 20 -2.28 31.82 -7.11
CA CYS A 20 -1.59 32.91 -7.82
C CYS A 20 -0.43 32.40 -8.69
N ARG A 21 0.05 33.25 -9.61
CA ARG A 21 1.17 32.93 -10.52
C ARG A 21 2.43 32.48 -9.78
N ARG A 22 2.75 33.14 -8.66
CA ARG A 22 3.95 32.83 -7.87
C ARG A 22 3.87 31.44 -7.24
N TRP A 23 2.70 31.05 -6.72
CA TRP A 23 2.49 29.72 -6.13
C TRP A 23 2.61 28.63 -7.20
N ARG A 24 2.01 28.85 -8.37
CA ARG A 24 2.16 27.95 -9.51
C ARG A 24 3.63 27.75 -9.90
N GLN A 25 4.42 28.82 -9.97
CA GLN A 25 5.85 28.70 -10.27
C GLN A 25 6.58 27.84 -9.25
N VAL A 26 6.35 28.06 -7.95
CA VAL A 26 6.96 27.27 -6.88
C VAL A 26 6.55 25.80 -6.97
N ILE A 27 5.28 25.53 -7.23
CA ILE A 27 4.76 24.15 -7.32
C ILE A 27 5.40 23.40 -8.50
N TRP A 28 5.44 24.01 -9.68
CA TRP A 28 6.02 23.37 -10.88
C TRP A 28 7.55 23.27 -10.82
N SER A 29 8.23 24.13 -10.05
CA SER A 29 9.68 24.02 -9.88
C SER A 29 10.10 23.00 -8.82
N SER A 30 9.18 22.52 -7.98
CA SER A 30 9.49 21.70 -6.81
C SER A 30 8.98 20.27 -6.97
N SER A 31 9.82 19.37 -7.49
CA SER A 31 9.45 17.96 -7.74
C SER A 31 9.05 17.21 -6.46
N SER A 32 9.55 17.62 -5.28
CA SER A 32 9.17 17.02 -3.99
C SER A 32 7.67 17.13 -3.69
N LEU A 33 6.98 18.12 -4.25
CA LEU A 33 5.54 18.29 -4.07
C LEU A 33 4.71 17.27 -4.88
N TRP A 34 5.31 16.60 -5.86
CA TRP A 34 4.60 15.71 -6.78
C TRP A 34 4.74 14.23 -6.44
N ILE A 35 5.56 13.90 -5.42
CA ILE A 35 5.88 12.51 -5.03
C ILE A 35 4.67 11.77 -4.46
N SER A 36 3.64 12.45 -3.98
CA SER A 36 2.43 11.83 -3.46
C SER A 36 1.28 12.07 -4.41
N VAL A 37 0.75 10.99 -4.99
CA VAL A 37 -0.41 11.04 -5.87
C VAL A 37 -1.57 10.32 -5.19
N PHE A 38 -2.64 11.06 -4.96
CA PHE A 38 -3.93 10.49 -4.67
C PHE A 38 -4.62 10.26 -6.02
N LEU A 39 -5.30 9.13 -6.20
CA LEU A 39 -6.00 8.80 -7.44
C LEU A 39 -7.45 8.52 -7.09
N CYS A 40 -8.33 9.50 -7.26
CA CYS A 40 -9.76 9.31 -7.05
C CYS A 40 -10.41 8.85 -8.37
N PRO A 41 -10.88 7.60 -8.50
CA PRO A 41 -11.45 7.10 -9.77
C PRO A 41 -12.69 7.85 -10.24
N ARG A 42 -13.35 8.58 -9.33
CA ARG A 42 -14.53 9.39 -9.61
C ARG A 42 -14.19 10.81 -10.07
N GLN A 43 -12.93 11.23 -9.97
CA GLN A 43 -12.52 12.58 -10.31
C GLN A 43 -12.42 12.74 -11.83
N PRO A 44 -13.09 13.76 -12.41
CA PRO A 44 -12.86 14.13 -13.80
C PRO A 44 -11.40 14.52 -14.00
N GLY A 45 -10.77 13.99 -15.04
CA GLY A 45 -9.37 14.30 -15.34
C GLY A 45 -8.34 13.52 -14.52
N VAL A 46 -8.75 12.41 -13.87
CA VAL A 46 -7.83 11.60 -13.02
C VAL A 46 -6.62 11.07 -13.79
N TRP A 47 -6.77 10.79 -15.09
CA TRP A 47 -5.70 10.31 -15.95
C TRP A 47 -4.68 11.40 -16.24
N GLU A 48 -5.16 12.60 -16.57
CA GLU A 48 -4.35 13.78 -16.80
C GLU A 48 -3.62 14.18 -15.53
N LEU A 49 -4.29 14.07 -14.38
CA LEU A 49 -3.67 14.31 -13.08
C LEU A 49 -2.58 13.27 -12.79
N PHE A 50 -2.85 11.98 -13.04
CA PHE A 50 -1.87 10.93 -12.84
C PHE A 50 -0.63 11.16 -13.72
N ASP A 51 -0.82 11.47 -14.99
CA ASP A 51 0.25 11.71 -15.94
C ASP A 51 1.06 12.95 -15.56
N LEU A 52 0.37 14.02 -15.15
CA LEU A 52 1.01 15.24 -14.65
C LEU A 52 1.87 14.96 -13.41
N HIS A 53 1.41 14.09 -12.49
CA HIS A 53 2.21 13.67 -11.33
C HIS A 53 3.45 12.89 -11.75
N LEU A 54 3.31 11.93 -12.66
CA LEU A 54 4.43 11.13 -13.15
C LEU A 54 5.49 11.97 -13.87
N GLU A 55 5.07 12.99 -14.63
CA GLU A 55 5.97 13.91 -15.32
C GLU A 55 6.72 14.83 -14.34
N ASN A 56 6.01 15.41 -13.35
CA ASN A 56 6.58 16.43 -12.47
C ASN A 56 7.35 15.84 -11.27
N ALA A 57 7.05 14.60 -10.85
CA ALA A 57 7.86 13.87 -9.89
C ALA A 57 9.27 13.55 -10.42
N LYS A 58 9.47 13.58 -11.75
CA LYS A 58 10.73 13.25 -12.44
C LYS A 58 11.18 11.84 -12.04
N ASP A 59 12.35 11.71 -11.40
CA ASP A 59 12.94 10.43 -10.98
C ASP A 59 12.74 10.13 -9.50
N LEU A 60 12.01 11.02 -8.79
CA LEU A 60 11.69 10.81 -7.39
C LEU A 60 10.68 9.67 -7.24
N SER A 61 10.80 8.96 -6.13
CA SER A 61 9.91 7.84 -5.89
C SER A 61 8.53 8.29 -5.41
N ASN A 62 7.50 7.65 -5.95
CA ASN A 62 6.10 7.99 -5.76
C ASN A 62 5.42 7.18 -4.65
N PHE A 63 4.52 7.86 -3.95
CA PHE A 63 3.54 7.32 -3.03
C PHE A 63 2.20 7.38 -3.75
N ILE A 64 1.65 6.21 -4.10
CA ILE A 64 0.38 6.11 -4.83
C ILE A 64 -0.70 5.71 -3.85
N HIS A 65 -1.67 6.59 -3.65
CA HIS A 65 -2.86 6.35 -2.85
C HIS A 65 -4.04 6.16 -3.80
N LEU A 66 -4.54 4.94 -3.93
CA LEU A 66 -5.66 4.59 -4.79
C LEU A 66 -6.83 4.09 -3.92
N PRO A 67 -7.78 4.97 -3.55
CA PRO A 67 -9.03 4.53 -2.98
C PRO A 67 -9.78 3.59 -3.93
N THR A 68 -10.04 2.37 -3.48
CA THR A 68 -10.73 1.34 -4.29
C THR A 68 -12.20 1.18 -3.95
N ASP A 69 -12.74 2.02 -3.06
CA ASP A 69 -14.16 2.02 -2.78
C ASP A 69 -14.95 2.54 -3.97
N HIS A 70 -15.63 1.64 -4.66
CA HIS A 70 -16.50 2.02 -5.77
C HIS A 70 -17.90 2.46 -5.33
N GLY A 71 -18.33 2.18 -4.08
CA GLY A 71 -19.68 2.48 -3.58
C GLY A 71 -20.82 2.21 -4.58
N LEU A 72 -21.96 2.86 -4.38
CA LEU A 72 -23.06 2.90 -5.36
C LEU A 72 -22.78 4.02 -6.38
N GLY A 73 -21.90 3.82 -7.34
CA GLY A 73 -21.81 4.75 -8.49
C GLY A 73 -20.48 4.91 -9.21
N ALA A 74 -19.34 4.47 -8.66
CA ALA A 74 -18.14 4.39 -9.48
C ALA A 74 -18.19 3.12 -10.34
N ALA A 75 -17.84 3.24 -11.62
CA ALA A 75 -17.61 2.08 -12.44
C ALA A 75 -16.36 1.36 -11.90
N LEU A 76 -16.54 0.15 -11.36
CA LEU A 76 -15.45 -0.75 -10.97
C LEU A 76 -14.36 -0.78 -12.06
N LYS A 77 -14.76 -0.79 -13.33
CA LYS A 77 -13.88 -0.69 -14.50
C LYS A 77 -12.82 0.41 -14.39
N SER A 78 -13.20 1.63 -14.01
CA SER A 78 -12.26 2.76 -13.90
C SER A 78 -11.24 2.56 -12.78
N ILE A 79 -11.66 1.95 -11.66
CA ILE A 79 -10.75 1.59 -10.56
C ILE A 79 -9.73 0.56 -11.05
N LEU A 80 -10.21 -0.48 -11.73
CA LEU A 80 -9.37 -1.55 -12.26
C LEU A 80 -8.39 -1.05 -13.33
N GLU A 81 -8.81 -0.12 -14.18
CA GLU A 81 -7.94 0.52 -15.18
C GLU A 81 -6.85 1.37 -14.51
N LEU A 82 -7.21 2.21 -13.53
CA LEU A 82 -6.22 3.00 -12.77
C LEU A 82 -5.24 2.12 -12.01
N LEU A 83 -5.73 1.05 -11.39
CA LEU A 83 -4.89 0.07 -10.70
C LEU A 83 -3.88 -0.55 -11.67
N ARG A 84 -4.34 -1.04 -12.82
CA ARG A 84 -3.44 -1.59 -13.85
C ARG A 84 -2.44 -0.55 -14.33
N ALA A 85 -2.87 0.69 -14.52
CA ALA A 85 -2.00 1.76 -14.96
C ALA A 85 -0.90 2.08 -13.95
N ALA A 86 -1.19 2.09 -12.64
CA ALA A 86 -0.18 2.27 -11.60
C ALA A 86 0.88 1.15 -11.63
N PHE A 87 0.46 -0.09 -11.90
CA PHE A 87 1.35 -1.25 -11.95
C PHE A 87 2.16 -1.34 -13.26
N ILE A 88 1.66 -0.76 -14.35
CA ILE A 88 2.30 -0.85 -15.67
C ILE A 88 3.16 0.39 -15.97
N ARG A 89 2.67 1.59 -15.62
CA ARG A 89 3.26 2.86 -16.10
C ARG A 89 4.37 3.40 -15.21
N CYS A 90 4.40 3.06 -13.93
CA CYS A 90 5.38 3.60 -12.99
C CYS A 90 5.91 2.61 -11.93
N PRO A 91 6.10 1.31 -12.24
CA PRO A 91 6.57 0.36 -11.25
C PRO A 91 7.98 0.68 -10.74
N ASP A 92 8.85 1.20 -11.61
CA ASP A 92 10.22 1.62 -11.34
C ASP A 92 10.33 2.84 -10.41
N LYS A 93 9.29 3.68 -10.41
CA LYS A 93 9.22 4.90 -9.57
C LYS A 93 8.40 4.70 -8.31
N THR A 94 7.64 3.62 -8.17
CA THR A 94 6.75 3.45 -7.02
C THR A 94 7.53 3.01 -5.78
N ARG A 95 7.47 3.80 -4.70
CA ARG A 95 8.06 3.49 -3.39
C ARG A 95 7.03 3.08 -2.37
N ALA A 96 5.82 3.61 -2.45
CA ALA A 96 4.72 3.18 -1.61
C ALA A 96 3.43 3.01 -2.40
N LEU A 97 2.69 1.95 -2.06
CA LEU A 97 1.34 1.71 -2.54
C LEU A 97 0.40 1.72 -1.34
N ASP A 98 -0.69 2.47 -1.45
CA ASP A 98 -1.77 2.50 -0.48
C ASP A 98 -3.09 2.26 -1.22
N LEU A 99 -3.65 1.07 -1.03
CA LEU A 99 -4.78 0.56 -1.79
C LEU A 99 -5.91 0.22 -0.82
N GLY A 100 -7.11 0.74 -1.06
CA GLY A 100 -8.31 0.29 -0.35
C GLY A 100 -9.37 1.35 -0.07
N PRO A 101 -10.51 0.98 0.53
CA PRO A 101 -10.86 -0.38 0.96
C PRO A 101 -11.25 -1.28 -0.22
N MET A 102 -10.67 -2.49 -0.27
CA MET A 102 -10.85 -3.46 -1.36
C MET A 102 -11.90 -4.52 -1.02
N ASP A 103 -12.69 -4.94 -2.01
CA ASP A 103 -13.47 -6.18 -1.96
C ASP A 103 -12.88 -7.23 -2.91
N GLY A 104 -13.51 -8.42 -2.97
CA GLY A 104 -13.06 -9.54 -3.80
C GLY A 104 -12.84 -9.14 -5.26
N SER A 105 -13.72 -8.29 -5.81
CA SER A 105 -13.64 -7.89 -7.21
C SER A 105 -12.39 -7.07 -7.55
N VAL A 106 -11.94 -6.22 -6.62
CA VAL A 106 -10.69 -5.46 -6.76
C VAL A 106 -9.49 -6.36 -6.52
N TRP A 107 -9.58 -7.23 -5.51
CA TRP A 107 -8.54 -8.18 -5.15
C TRP A 107 -8.18 -9.15 -6.27
N ASP A 108 -9.19 -9.70 -6.97
CA ASP A 108 -9.03 -10.63 -8.07
C ASP A 108 -8.24 -10.04 -9.25
N VAL A 109 -8.22 -8.71 -9.37
CA VAL A 109 -7.42 -8.00 -10.39
C VAL A 109 -6.07 -7.60 -9.86
N LEU A 110 -5.99 -7.16 -8.60
CA LEU A 110 -4.74 -6.78 -7.95
C LEU A 110 -3.73 -7.94 -7.95
N THR A 111 -4.19 -9.11 -7.54
CA THR A 111 -3.35 -10.30 -7.32
C THR A 111 -2.54 -10.67 -8.57
N PRO A 112 -3.14 -10.91 -9.74
CA PRO A 112 -2.38 -11.25 -10.96
C PRO A 112 -1.51 -10.10 -11.47
N CYS A 113 -1.91 -8.84 -11.26
CA CYS A 113 -1.09 -7.68 -11.64
C CYS A 113 0.17 -7.62 -10.78
N SER A 114 0.02 -7.69 -9.45
CA SER A 114 1.13 -7.61 -8.50
C SER A 114 2.12 -8.78 -8.59
N ALA A 115 1.64 -9.97 -8.97
CA ALA A 115 2.49 -11.14 -9.14
C ALA A 115 3.41 -11.03 -10.37
N ARG A 116 3.07 -10.21 -11.36
CA ARG A 116 3.82 -10.06 -12.62
C ARG A 116 4.67 -8.79 -12.69
N THR A 117 4.40 -7.83 -11.82
CA THR A 117 5.08 -6.55 -11.83
C THR A 117 6.29 -6.57 -10.90
N GLU A 118 7.44 -6.19 -11.45
CA GLU A 118 8.64 -5.91 -10.66
C GLU A 118 8.59 -4.46 -10.17
N PHE A 119 8.55 -4.26 -8.85
CA PHE A 119 8.68 -2.94 -8.25
C PHE A 119 10.05 -2.79 -7.59
N PRO A 120 11.08 -2.32 -8.33
CA PRO A 120 12.45 -2.32 -7.84
C PRO A 120 12.68 -1.33 -6.68
N ARG A 121 11.75 -0.38 -6.44
CA ARG A 121 11.87 0.63 -5.37
C ARG A 121 10.76 0.57 -4.32
N LEU A 122 9.85 -0.40 -4.42
CA LEU A 122 8.71 -0.49 -3.50
C LEU A 122 9.19 -0.90 -2.12
N GLU A 123 8.94 -0.03 -1.13
CA GLU A 123 9.33 -0.22 0.27
C GLU A 123 8.13 -0.50 1.17
N VAL A 124 6.99 0.10 0.86
CA VAL A 124 5.79 0.07 1.72
C VAL A 124 4.56 -0.27 0.91
N VAL A 125 3.79 -1.25 1.37
CA VAL A 125 2.46 -1.56 0.84
C VAL A 125 1.44 -1.48 1.97
N LYS A 126 0.39 -0.70 1.76
CA LYS A 126 -0.80 -0.67 2.61
C LYS A 126 -1.96 -1.26 1.85
N LEU A 127 -2.57 -2.30 2.40
CA LEU A 127 -3.71 -3.00 1.83
C LEU A 127 -4.87 -2.87 2.80
N ASN A 128 -5.81 -2.00 2.47
CA ASN A 128 -7.02 -1.83 3.24
C ASN A 128 -8.16 -2.64 2.60
N PHE A 129 -8.82 -3.49 3.39
CA PHE A 129 -9.89 -4.36 2.94
C PHE A 129 -11.24 -3.94 3.51
N LYS A 130 -12.33 -4.23 2.80
CA LYS A 130 -13.69 -4.08 3.33
C LYS A 130 -13.92 -5.12 4.43
N ARG A 131 -14.76 -4.78 5.39
CA ARG A 131 -15.12 -5.67 6.50
C ARG A 131 -15.76 -6.96 5.97
N GLY A 132 -15.31 -8.11 6.49
CA GLY A 132 -15.81 -9.42 6.06
C GLY A 132 -15.33 -9.83 4.68
N PHE A 133 -14.21 -9.26 4.21
CA PHE A 133 -13.53 -9.73 3.02
C PHE A 133 -13.13 -11.21 3.18
N GLU A 134 -13.57 -12.06 2.25
CA GLU A 134 -13.20 -13.46 2.16
C GLU A 134 -12.48 -13.67 0.83
N GLY A 135 -11.16 -13.75 0.86
CA GLY A 135 -10.36 -14.01 -0.32
C GLY A 135 -9.11 -14.78 0.05
N THR A 136 -8.57 -15.49 -0.94
CA THR A 136 -7.34 -16.26 -0.80
C THR A 136 -6.17 -15.45 -1.32
N PHE A 137 -5.03 -15.56 -0.64
CA PHE A 137 -3.81 -14.93 -1.10
C PHE A 137 -3.09 -15.91 -2.04
N GLU A 138 -2.89 -15.53 -3.29
CA GLU A 138 -2.02 -16.30 -4.19
C GLU A 138 -0.56 -15.89 -3.92
N GLY A 139 0.27 -16.86 -3.53
CA GLY A 139 1.59 -16.68 -2.89
C GLY A 139 2.73 -15.99 -3.65
N ASN A 140 2.45 -15.02 -4.53
CA ASN A 140 3.47 -14.37 -5.36
C ASN A 140 3.36 -12.84 -5.41
N MET A 141 2.47 -12.22 -4.63
CA MET A 141 2.32 -10.76 -4.69
C MET A 141 3.59 -10.05 -4.23
N PHE A 142 4.07 -9.11 -5.05
CA PHE A 142 5.29 -8.35 -4.78
C PHE A 142 6.54 -9.22 -4.59
N HIS A 143 6.54 -10.47 -5.05
CA HIS A 143 7.68 -11.39 -4.92
C HIS A 143 8.96 -10.80 -5.51
N TYR A 144 8.83 -10.03 -6.61
CA TYR A 144 9.93 -9.37 -7.29
C TYR A 144 10.31 -7.99 -6.70
N SER A 145 9.72 -7.59 -5.57
CA SER A 145 9.97 -6.29 -4.94
C SER A 145 11.06 -6.41 -3.87
N SER A 146 12.32 -6.42 -4.30
CA SER A 146 13.51 -6.67 -3.44
C SER A 146 13.74 -5.63 -2.31
N HIS A 147 13.06 -4.49 -2.39
CA HIS A 147 13.12 -3.42 -1.40
C HIS A 147 11.91 -3.38 -0.47
N LEU A 148 10.95 -4.31 -0.61
CA LEU A 148 9.76 -4.31 0.22
C LEU A 148 10.14 -4.58 1.67
N ARG A 149 9.82 -3.64 2.56
CA ARG A 149 10.16 -3.70 4.00
C ARG A 149 8.92 -3.65 4.89
N SER A 150 7.85 -2.99 4.46
CA SER A 150 6.65 -2.82 5.27
C SER A 150 5.40 -3.26 4.54
N ILE A 151 4.59 -4.08 5.20
CA ILE A 151 3.22 -4.40 4.78
C ILE A 151 2.27 -4.01 5.92
N ASP A 152 1.27 -3.21 5.63
CA ASP A 152 0.24 -2.77 6.57
C ASP A 152 -1.14 -3.21 6.05
N MET A 153 -1.93 -3.86 6.90
CA MET A 153 -3.22 -4.43 6.53
C MET A 153 -4.30 -4.09 7.56
N THR A 154 -5.49 -3.72 7.10
CA THR A 154 -6.56 -3.25 7.99
C THR A 154 -7.55 -4.31 8.49
N GLU A 155 -7.66 -5.46 7.82
CA GLU A 155 -8.60 -6.54 8.18
C GLU A 155 -7.95 -7.91 7.96
N PRO A 156 -8.13 -8.89 8.88
CA PRO A 156 -7.46 -10.18 8.85
C PRO A 156 -7.58 -10.84 7.48
N PHE A 157 -6.44 -11.13 6.87
CA PHE A 157 -6.37 -11.79 5.58
C PHE A 157 -5.79 -13.20 5.72
N HIS A 158 -6.60 -14.22 5.46
CA HIS A 158 -6.19 -15.62 5.55
C HIS A 158 -5.19 -16.00 4.46
N GLY A 159 -4.14 -16.73 4.83
CA GLY A 159 -3.17 -17.29 3.88
C GLY A 159 -1.97 -16.40 3.56
N ILE A 160 -1.78 -15.29 4.29
CA ILE A 160 -0.61 -14.40 4.10
C ILE A 160 0.73 -15.09 4.41
N GLU A 161 0.69 -16.20 5.14
CA GLU A 161 1.88 -16.96 5.52
C GLU A 161 2.72 -17.44 4.32
N GLY A 162 2.12 -17.56 3.13
CA GLY A 162 2.78 -18.05 1.93
C GLY A 162 3.38 -16.98 1.01
N CYS A 163 3.34 -15.70 1.38
CA CYS A 163 3.07 -14.68 0.35
C CYS A 163 4.16 -13.65 0.02
N PRO A 164 4.83 -12.99 0.98
CA PRO A 164 5.90 -12.06 0.63
C PRO A 164 7.28 -12.70 0.74
N PRO A 165 8.34 -12.06 0.22
CA PRO A 165 9.70 -12.35 0.65
C PRO A 165 9.86 -11.99 2.14
N LEU A 166 9.37 -12.86 3.04
CA LEU A 166 9.30 -12.61 4.49
C LEU A 166 10.68 -12.28 5.09
N HIS A 167 11.74 -12.82 4.51
CA HIS A 167 13.13 -12.54 4.88
C HIS A 167 13.53 -11.06 4.71
N GLN A 168 12.78 -10.28 3.94
CA GLN A 168 13.04 -8.87 3.65
C GLN A 168 12.14 -7.91 4.42
N ILE A 169 11.01 -8.38 4.93
CA ILE A 169 10.05 -7.53 5.65
C ILE A 169 10.61 -7.23 7.04
N THR A 170 10.60 -5.97 7.42
CA THR A 170 10.98 -5.49 8.76
C THR A 170 9.77 -5.07 9.59
N SER A 171 8.66 -4.74 8.92
CA SER A 171 7.42 -4.28 9.56
C SER A 171 6.22 -4.99 8.96
N LEU A 172 5.46 -5.68 9.81
CA LEU A 172 4.15 -6.20 9.48
C LEU A 172 3.15 -5.62 10.48
N SER A 173 2.23 -4.80 9.97
CA SER A 173 1.16 -4.19 10.76
C SER A 173 -0.17 -4.80 10.36
N HIS A 174 -0.97 -5.09 11.37
CA HIS A 174 -2.30 -5.61 11.16
C HIS A 174 -3.28 -4.93 12.12
N ASP A 175 -4.23 -4.16 11.59
CA ASP A 175 -5.37 -3.67 12.37
C ASP A 175 -6.38 -4.81 12.52
N ARG A 176 -7.03 -4.89 13.68
CA ARG A 176 -8.18 -5.78 13.96
C ARG A 176 -7.94 -7.29 13.89
N LEU A 177 -6.72 -7.77 14.18
CA LEU A 177 -6.53 -9.21 14.39
C LEU A 177 -7.13 -9.67 15.72
N SER A 178 -7.68 -10.88 15.71
CA SER A 178 -7.86 -11.63 16.95
C SER A 178 -6.49 -12.04 17.50
N LEU A 179 -6.36 -12.10 18.82
CA LEU A 179 -5.12 -12.53 19.48
C LEU A 179 -4.64 -13.90 18.97
N ALA A 180 -5.58 -14.83 18.76
CA ALA A 180 -5.29 -16.16 18.24
C ALA A 180 -4.66 -16.11 16.84
N TYR A 181 -5.19 -15.26 15.95
CA TYR A 181 -4.64 -15.09 14.60
C TYR A 181 -3.27 -14.40 14.63
N SER A 182 -3.09 -13.39 15.48
CA SER A 182 -1.79 -12.76 15.64
C SER A 182 -0.72 -13.76 16.08
N LEU A 183 -1.02 -14.62 17.05
CA LEU A 183 -0.11 -15.68 17.51
C LEU A 183 0.22 -16.68 16.39
N TYR A 184 -0.79 -17.08 15.61
CA TYR A 184 -0.61 -17.98 14.47
C TYR A 184 0.30 -17.36 13.39
N VAL A 185 0.11 -16.08 13.06
CA VAL A 185 0.99 -15.36 12.12
C VAL A 185 2.40 -15.27 12.67
N ILE A 186 2.58 -14.90 13.95
CA ILE A 186 3.90 -14.85 14.60
C ILE A 186 4.59 -16.21 14.53
N GLU A 187 3.89 -17.29 14.89
CA GLU A 187 4.44 -18.65 14.89
C GLU A 187 4.85 -19.07 13.48
N THR A 188 4.01 -18.80 12.49
CA THR A 188 4.31 -19.17 11.10
C THR A 188 5.45 -18.36 10.53
N LEU A 189 5.52 -17.06 10.81
CA LEU A 189 6.64 -16.19 10.41
C LEU A 189 7.94 -16.58 11.11
N ALA A 190 7.89 -16.92 12.40
CA ALA A 190 9.04 -17.39 13.15
C ALA A 190 9.55 -18.70 12.54
N LEU A 191 8.68 -19.68 12.32
CA LEU A 191 9.02 -20.96 11.67
C LEU A 191 9.63 -20.74 10.29
N HIS A 192 9.03 -19.87 9.47
CA HIS A 192 9.56 -19.58 8.13
C HIS A 192 10.95 -18.97 8.19
N ASN A 193 11.16 -17.95 9.04
CA ASN A 193 12.46 -17.31 9.23
C ASN A 193 13.51 -18.28 9.79
N PHE A 194 13.14 -19.17 10.72
CA PHE A 194 14.03 -20.22 11.22
C PHE A 194 14.43 -21.21 10.11
N HIS A 195 13.51 -21.58 9.22
CA HIS A 195 13.80 -22.48 8.12
C HIS A 195 14.64 -21.84 7.01
N THR A 196 14.42 -20.56 6.67
CA THR A 196 15.29 -19.83 5.73
C THR A 196 16.69 -19.61 6.31
N LEU A 197 16.81 -19.30 7.59
CA LEU A 197 18.12 -19.18 8.28
C LEU A 197 18.89 -20.51 8.25
N ARG A 198 18.23 -21.65 8.43
CA ARG A 198 18.90 -22.97 8.34
C ARG A 198 19.35 -23.35 6.93
N ARG A 199 18.76 -22.79 5.88
CA ARG A 199 19.16 -23.00 4.48
C ARG A 199 20.25 -22.05 4.00
N TRP A 200 20.57 -21.00 4.76
CA TRP A 200 21.64 -20.06 4.43
C TRP A 200 22.99 -20.62 4.93
N GLU A 201 23.86 -21.01 4.00
CA GLU A 201 25.25 -21.42 4.27
C GLU A 201 26.24 -20.23 4.30
N GLY A 202 25.78 -19.03 4.69
CA GLY A 202 26.58 -17.81 4.75
C GLY A 202 26.47 -17.10 6.11
N ASP A 203 27.39 -16.16 6.38
CA ASP A 203 27.43 -15.37 7.62
C ASP A 203 26.06 -14.75 7.92
N ILE A 204 25.51 -15.07 9.09
CA ILE A 204 24.20 -14.61 9.55
C ILE A 204 24.25 -13.07 9.62
N PRO A 205 23.38 -12.34 8.89
CA PRO A 205 23.37 -10.89 8.95
C PRO A 205 22.98 -10.43 10.36
N PRO A 206 23.63 -9.40 10.91
CA PRO A 206 23.41 -8.98 12.29
C PRO A 206 21.96 -8.49 12.48
N SER A 207 21.23 -9.22 13.32
CA SER A 207 19.96 -8.83 13.97
C SER A 207 18.96 -8.07 13.08
N ALA A 208 18.28 -8.79 12.18
CA ALA A 208 17.02 -8.28 11.61
C ALA A 208 15.99 -8.15 12.75
N THR A 209 15.70 -6.91 13.16
CA THR A 209 14.62 -6.65 14.12
C THR A 209 13.31 -6.63 13.36
N PHE A 210 12.47 -7.64 13.59
CA PHE A 210 11.13 -7.72 13.03
C PHE A 210 10.14 -7.04 13.99
N ILE A 211 9.50 -5.97 13.54
CA ILE A 211 8.49 -5.27 14.34
C ILE A 211 7.12 -5.77 13.90
N ILE A 212 6.43 -6.42 14.84
CA ILE A 212 5.03 -6.80 14.67
C ILE A 212 4.20 -5.78 15.44
N GLY A 213 3.63 -4.84 14.69
CA GLY A 213 2.66 -3.90 15.25
C GLY A 213 1.31 -4.58 15.35
N ILE A 214 0.92 -4.99 16.56
CA ILE A 214 -0.45 -5.46 16.83
C ILE A 214 -1.19 -4.33 17.52
N GLN A 215 -2.09 -3.69 16.79
CA GLN A 215 -3.00 -2.72 17.39
C GLN A 215 -4.29 -3.43 17.82
N LEU A 216 -4.37 -3.80 19.09
CA LEU A 216 -5.59 -4.34 19.68
C LEU A 216 -6.56 -3.17 19.93
N ARG A 217 -7.76 -3.22 19.34
CA ARG A 217 -8.84 -2.33 19.79
C ARG A 217 -9.34 -2.83 21.14
N PRO A 218 -9.52 -1.95 22.15
CA PRO A 218 -10.25 -2.34 23.34
C PRO A 218 -11.66 -2.76 22.91
N GLU A 219 -12.08 -3.98 23.27
CA GLU A 219 -13.48 -4.36 23.10
C GLU A 219 -14.33 -3.35 23.87
N PRO A 220 -15.43 -2.85 23.30
CA PRO A 220 -16.36 -2.03 24.06
C PRO A 220 -16.83 -2.89 25.23
N ILE A 221 -16.42 -2.53 26.45
CA ILE A 221 -16.93 -3.13 27.68
C ILE A 221 -18.43 -2.87 27.64
N LEU A 222 -19.21 -3.88 27.26
CA LEU A 222 -20.66 -3.82 27.35
C LEU A 222 -20.98 -3.60 28.81
N ALA A 223 -21.29 -2.35 29.16
CA ALA A 223 -21.82 -2.00 30.46
C ALA A 223 -23.08 -2.85 30.65
N ARG A 224 -22.99 -3.86 31.51
CA ARG A 224 -24.16 -4.65 31.88
C ARG A 224 -25.17 -3.67 32.48
N PRO A 225 -26.42 -3.63 31.98
CA PRO A 225 -27.45 -2.87 32.65
C PRO A 225 -27.63 -3.47 34.05
N PHE A 226 -27.50 -2.61 35.07
CA PHE A 226 -27.84 -2.92 36.46
C PHE A 226 -29.36 -3.03 36.62
#